data_AF-A0A7G9T5N3-F1
#
_entry.id   AF-A0A7G9T5N3-F1
#
_cell.length_a   1.000
_cell.length_b   1.000
_cell.length_c   1.000
_cell.angle_alpha   90.00
_cell.angle_beta   90.00
_cell.angle_gamma   90.00
#
_symmetry.space_group_name_H-M   'P 1'
#
loop_
_entity.id
_entity.type
_entity.pdbx_description
1 polymer ?
#
loop_
_entity_poly.entity_id
_entity_poly.type
_entity_poly.pdbx_seq_one_letter_code
_entity_poly.pdbx_strand_id
1 'polypeptide(L)' 'MTEKLIQLRVDDDVREKADEVFKHQGLTTQGALKIFLTHVANSGDSPFSKIFDSHQ' A
#
# COMPACT_ATOMS: atom_id res chain seq x y z
N MET A 1 19.23 6.36 -11.53
CA MET A 1 18.26 6.34 -10.42
C MET A 1 18.49 5.07 -9.63
N THR A 2 18.75 5.16 -8.33
CA THR A 2 19.09 3.99 -7.52
C THR A 2 17.82 3.42 -6.91
N GLU A 3 17.43 2.22 -7.31
CA GLU A 3 16.29 1.52 -6.70
C GLU A 3 16.69 1.01 -5.30
N LYS A 4 15.79 1.16 -4.33
CA LYS A 4 15.96 0.64 -2.97
C LYS A 4 14.90 -0.42 -2.68
N LEU A 5 15.33 -1.52 -2.06
CA LEU A 5 14.44 -2.56 -1.58
C LEU A 5 13.80 -2.14 -0.26
N ILE A 6 12.48 -2.30 -0.15
CA ILE A 6 11.73 -2.13 1.10
C ILE A 6 11.38 -3.53 1.62
N GLN A 7 11.82 -3.83 2.85
CA GLN A 7 11.47 -5.05 3.57
C GLN A 7 10.51 -4.70 4.70
N LEU A 8 9.38 -5.38 4.77
CA LEU A 8 8.34 -5.16 5.77
C LEU A 8 7.97 -6.49 6.43
N ARG A 9 7.80 -6.47 7.75
CA ARG A 9 7.22 -7.59 8.50
C ARG A 9 5.72 -7.36 8.63
N VAL A 10 4.95 -8.37 8.25
CA VAL A 10 3.49 -8.43 8.39
C VAL A 10 3.12 -9.85 8.76
N ASP A 11 1.98 -10.02 9.41
CA ASP A 11 1.45 -11.36 9.66
C ASP A 11 1.12 -12.06 8.34
N ASP A 12 1.34 -13.37 8.30
CA ASP A 12 1.16 -14.17 7.08
C ASP A 12 -0.29 -14.11 6.58
N ASP A 13 -1.27 -14.10 7.48
CA ASP A 13 -2.68 -14.06 7.11
C ASP A 13 -3.08 -12.71 6.48
N VAL A 14 -2.52 -11.60 6.99
CA VAL A 14 -2.71 -10.26 6.41
C VAL A 14 -2.11 -10.19 5.02
N ARG A 15 -0.91 -10.76 4.85
CA ARG A 15 -0.24 -10.82 3.55
C ARG A 15 -1.05 -11.61 2.53
N GLU A 16 -1.51 -12.81 2.88
CA GLU A 16 -2.27 -13.67 1.98
C GLU A 16 -3.57 -13.01 1.54
N LYS A 17 -4.34 -12.47 2.49
CA LYS A 17 -5.60 -11.75 2.18
C LYS A 17 -5.36 -10.55 1.28
N ALA A 18 -4.32 -9.76 1.53
CA ALA A 18 -3.99 -8.61 0.70
C ALA A 18 -3.60 -9.04 -0.73
N ASP A 19 -2.80 -10.10 -0.86
CA ASP A 19 -2.36 -10.60 -2.16
C ASP A 19 -3.53 -11.13 -2.99
N GLU A 20 -4.49 -11.83 -2.37
CA GLU A 20 -5.73 -12.26 -3.04
C GLU A 20 -6.54 -11.08 -3.56
N VAL A 21 -6.73 -10.04 -2.75
CA VAL A 21 -7.47 -8.83 -3.15
C VAL A 21 -6.80 -8.15 -4.34
N PHE A 22 -5.48 -7.95 -4.29
CA PHE A 22 -4.75 -7.32 -5.38
C PHE A 22 -4.73 -8.19 -6.64
N LYS A 23 -4.62 -9.51 -6.50
CA LYS A 23 -4.64 -10.45 -7.62
C LYS A 23 -5.96 -10.38 -8.40
N HIS A 24 -7.10 -10.25 -7.71
CA HIS A 24 -8.39 -10.04 -8.37
C HIS A 24 -8.45 -8.74 -9.20
N GLN A 25 -7.60 -7.76 -8.88
CA GLN A 25 -7.47 -6.49 -9.59
C GLN A 25 -6.34 -6.50 -10.65
N GLY A 26 -5.69 -7.66 -10.87
CA GLY A 26 -4.55 -7.77 -11.78
C GLY A 26 -3.27 -7.12 -11.25
N LEU A 27 -3.18 -6.91 -9.94
CA LEU A 27 -2.05 -6.30 -9.26
C LEU A 27 -1.31 -7.32 -8.39
N THR A 28 -0.01 -7.12 -8.23
CA THR A 28 0.76 -7.79 -7.17
C THR A 28 0.82 -6.90 -5.94
N THR A 29 1.02 -7.49 -4.76
CA THR A 29 1.25 -6.72 -3.52
C THR A 29 2.37 -5.68 -3.67
N GLN A 30 3.48 -6.06 -4.32
CA GLN A 30 4.60 -5.13 -4.58
C GLN A 30 4.20 -3.99 -5.53
N GLY A 31 3.40 -4.29 -6.56
CA GLY A 31 2.88 -3.28 -7.49
C GLY A 31 1.97 -2.27 -6.78
N ALA A 32 1.06 -2.77 -5.95
CA ALA A 32 0.17 -1.94 -5.13
C ALA A 32 0.97 -1.03 -4.18
N LEU A 33 1.98 -1.57 -3.49
CA LEU A 33 2.89 -0.80 -2.63
C LEU A 33 3.66 0.28 -3.41
N LYS A 34 4.12 -0.01 -4.63
CA LYS A 34 4.81 0.98 -5.47
C LYS A 34 3.87 2.13 -5.86
N ILE A 35 2.64 1.83 -6.26
CA ILE A 35 1.62 2.82 -6.57
C ILE A 35 1.31 3.66 -5.33
N PHE A 36 1.09 3.02 -4.19
CA PHE A 36 0.84 3.68 -2.91
C PHE A 36 1.95 4.67 -2.55
N LEU A 37 3.21 4.23 -2.52
CA LEU A 37 4.34 5.09 -2.17
C LEU A 37 4.51 6.24 -3.16
N THR A 38 4.27 5.98 -4.45
CA THR A 38 4.33 7.01 -5.50
C THR A 38 3.22 8.04 -5.30
N HIS A 39 2.00 7.61 -4.97
CA HIS A 39 0.89 8.51 -4.69
C HIS A 39 1.22 9.41 -3.50
N VAL A 40 1.58 8.83 -2.35
CA VAL A 40 1.91 9.58 -1.13
C VAL A 40 3.06 10.58 -1.36
N ALA A 41 4.11 10.16 -2.09
CA ALA A 41 5.23 11.04 -2.39
C ALA A 41 4.85 12.23 -3.29
N ASN A 42 3.90 12.04 -4.21
CA ASN A 42 3.48 13.08 -5.16
C ASN A 42 2.37 13.98 -4.61
N SER A 43 1.43 13.43 -3.83
CA SER A 43 0.30 14.18 -3.28
C SER A 43 0.64 14.89 -1.96
N GLY A 44 1.62 14.38 -1.19
CA GLY A 44 1.85 14.79 0.19
C GLY A 44 0.77 14.29 1.16
N ASP A 45 -0.24 13.57 0.66
CA ASP A 45 -1.38 13.07 1.42
C ASP A 45 -1.35 11.55 1.49
N SER A 46 -1.54 11.02 2.69
CA SER A 46 -1.80 9.60 2.87
C SER A 46 -3.26 9.27 2.50
N PRO A 47 -3.54 8.16 1.80
CA PRO A 47 -4.92 7.70 1.61
C PRO A 47 -5.60 7.36 2.95
N PHE A 48 -4.82 7.22 4.03
CA PHE A 48 -5.32 7.01 5.38
C PHE A 48 -5.59 8.30 6.16
N SER A 49 -5.19 9.48 5.65
CA SER A 49 -5.27 10.76 6.39
C SER A 49 -6.68 11.11 6.84
N LYS A 50 -7.70 10.70 6.07
CA LYS A 50 -9.11 10.99 6.34
C LYS A 50 -9.89 9.81 6.94
N ILE A 51 -9.23 8.69 7.21
CA ILE A 51 -9.91 7.49 7.73
C ILE A 51 -10.25 7.65 9.22
N PHE A 52 -9.49 8.46 9.94
CA PHE A 52 -9.74 8.79 11.35
C PHE A 52 -10.43 10.14 11.56
N ASP A 53 -10.70 10.91 10.49
CA ASP A 53 -11.44 12.19 10.54
C ASP A 53 -12.95 12.01 10.70
N SER A 54 -13.41 10.81 11.08
CA SER A 54 -14.78 10.61 11.56
C SER A 54 -14.90 11.14 12.99
N HIS A 55 -14.93 12.47 13.16
CA HIS A 55 -15.66 13.20 14.20
C HIS A 55 -15.40 14.72 14.08
N GLN A 56 -16.23 15.41 13.30
CA GLN A 56 -16.83 16.69 13.74
C GLN A 56 -18.14 16.95 13.02
#